data_AF-A0A0N0G4M5-F1
#
_entry.id   AF-A0A0N0G4M5-F1
#
_cell.length_a   1.000
_cell.length_b   1.000
_cell.length_c   1.000
_cell.angle_alpha   90.00
_cell.angle_beta   90.00
_cell.angle_gamma   90.00
#
_symmetry.space_group_name_H-M   'P 1'
#
loop_
_entity.id
_entity.type
_entity.pdbx_description
1 polymer ?
#
loop_
_entity_poly.entity_id
_entity_poly.type
_entity_poly.pdbx_seq_one_letter_code
_entity_poly.pdbx_strand_id
1 'polypeptide(L)'
;MSKPRTRIASQLGIALAVILAVVISGSTLFALRSLDASNLVIREEHMSSEARLLADQLSTFHSTLRDSTQRLSGLFEKRFAGGLTLQTDKPVAVAGTQTPGLYLRDTALNNDFTEVDEFRSMTAGVATIFVRSGDDFIRISTSLSKQDGTRAIGTVLDRKGTAYERLMAGQSYVGKAVLFDRYYMTQYSPVRDSSGKIIAALFVGFDYTDAQKTQFDNLKSFRIGSTGSLALLDEKGTWLVPPAGIKSLDGAAKAVADLASKPGKAQF
;
A
#
# COMPACT_ATOMS: atom_id res chain seq x y z
N MET A 1 37.96 -87.61 -4.62
CA MET A 1 38.40 -86.30 -4.10
C MET A 1 37.95 -85.20 -5.06
N SER A 2 36.80 -84.54 -4.84
CA SER A 2 36.34 -83.42 -5.67
C SER A 2 35.41 -82.48 -4.88
N LYS A 3 35.95 -81.67 -3.96
CA LYS A 3 35.24 -80.53 -3.33
C LYS A 3 36.21 -79.39 -2.98
N PRO A 4 36.54 -78.51 -3.95
CA PRO A 4 36.79 -77.10 -3.58
C PRO A 4 36.17 -76.05 -4.53
N ARG A 5 35.80 -76.40 -5.77
CA ARG A 5 35.42 -75.42 -6.82
C ARG A 5 34.05 -74.76 -6.60
N THR A 6 33.08 -75.45 -6.01
CA THR A 6 31.74 -74.90 -5.76
C THR A 6 31.73 -73.84 -4.64
N ARG A 7 32.63 -73.94 -3.65
CA ARG A 7 32.77 -72.93 -2.57
C ARG A 7 33.33 -71.60 -3.08
N ILE A 8 34.29 -71.65 -4.00
CA ILE A 8 34.92 -70.44 -4.57
C ILE A 8 33.90 -69.69 -5.45
N ALA A 9 33.15 -70.41 -6.29
CA ALA A 9 32.12 -69.81 -7.13
C ALA A 9 30.99 -69.17 -6.30
N SER A 10 30.54 -69.81 -5.21
CA SER A 10 29.54 -69.21 -4.31
C SER A 10 30.08 -67.99 -3.56
N GLN A 11 31.36 -68.00 -3.14
CA GLN A 11 31.97 -66.87 -2.46
C GLN A 11 32.13 -65.65 -3.38
N LEU A 12 32.54 -65.86 -4.64
CA LEU A 12 32.58 -64.79 -5.64
C LEU A 12 31.18 -64.26 -5.97
N GLY A 13 30.18 -65.13 -6.10
CA GLY A 13 28.80 -64.71 -6.34
C GLY A 13 28.22 -63.86 -5.21
N ILE A 14 28.47 -64.25 -3.95
CA ILE A 14 28.05 -63.47 -2.77
C ILE A 14 28.80 -62.14 -2.71
N ALA A 15 30.12 -62.13 -2.94
CA ALA A 15 30.91 -60.89 -2.93
C ALA A 15 30.43 -59.90 -3.99
N LEU A 16 30.13 -60.37 -5.21
CA LEU A 16 29.59 -59.54 -6.28
C LEU A 16 28.19 -58.99 -5.93
N ALA A 17 27.32 -59.83 -5.35
CA ALA A 17 25.99 -59.40 -4.92
C ALA A 17 26.06 -58.33 -3.82
N VAL A 18 26.98 -58.46 -2.86
CA VAL A 18 27.21 -57.46 -1.81
C VAL A 18 27.74 -56.15 -2.40
N ILE A 19 28.71 -56.21 -3.31
CA ILE A 19 29.24 -55.00 -3.98
C ILE A 19 28.13 -54.30 -4.77
N LEU A 20 27.33 -55.04 -5.55
CA LEU A 20 26.18 -54.50 -6.27
C LEU A 20 25.18 -53.85 -5.32
N ALA A 21 24.83 -54.50 -4.21
CA ALA A 21 23.91 -53.94 -3.22
C ALA A 21 24.44 -52.63 -2.61
N VAL A 22 25.74 -52.56 -2.28
CA VAL A 22 26.38 -51.35 -1.75
C VAL A 22 26.40 -50.23 -2.78
N VAL A 23 26.76 -50.52 -4.04
CA VAL A 23 26.81 -49.53 -5.11
C VAL A 23 25.41 -49.00 -5.43
N ILE A 24 24.40 -49.87 -5.56
CA ILE A 24 23.01 -49.47 -5.81
C ILE A 24 22.48 -48.64 -4.66
N SER A 25 22.70 -49.05 -3.41
CA SER A 25 22.25 -48.30 -2.23
C SER A 25 22.94 -46.94 -2.13
N GLY A 26 24.26 -46.89 -2.36
CA GLY A 26 25.02 -45.65 -2.35
C GLY A 26 24.59 -44.68 -3.46
N SER A 27 24.39 -45.19 -4.68
CA SER A 27 23.91 -44.40 -5.82
C SER A 27 22.48 -43.89 -5.59
N THR A 28 21.60 -44.73 -5.04
CA THR A 28 20.21 -44.35 -4.73
C THR A 28 20.17 -43.28 -3.64
N LEU A 29 20.97 -43.42 -2.58
CA LEU A 29 21.07 -42.42 -1.51
C LEU A 29 21.65 -41.10 -2.04
N PHE A 30 22.67 -41.15 -2.90
CA PHE A 30 23.24 -39.98 -3.55
C PHE A 30 22.22 -39.29 -4.46
N ALA A 31 21.50 -40.04 -5.28
CA ALA A 31 20.45 -39.52 -6.16
C ALA A 31 19.31 -38.87 -5.37
N LEU A 32 18.82 -39.51 -4.30
CA LEU A 32 17.78 -38.96 -3.43
C LEU A 32 18.23 -37.65 -2.78
N ARG A 33 19.43 -37.60 -2.20
CA ARG A 33 19.97 -36.36 -1.61
C ARG A 33 20.19 -35.27 -2.64
N SER A 34 20.67 -35.62 -3.83
CA SER A 34 20.86 -34.68 -4.93
C SER A 34 19.52 -34.12 -5.42
N LEU A 35 18.49 -34.98 -5.53
CA LEU A 35 17.14 -34.58 -5.91
C LEU A 35 16.49 -33.69 -4.85
N ASP A 36 16.64 -34.02 -3.57
CA ASP A 36 16.12 -33.20 -2.46
C ASP A 36 16.76 -31.81 -2.44
N ALA A 37 18.09 -31.74 -2.61
CA ALA A 37 18.80 -30.46 -2.68
C ALA A 37 18.36 -29.62 -3.89
N SER A 38 18.25 -30.24 -5.07
CA SER A 38 17.76 -29.55 -6.27
C SER A 38 16.31 -29.11 -6.14
N ASN A 39 15.44 -29.95 -5.57
CA ASN A 39 14.03 -29.62 -5.33
C ASN A 39 13.88 -28.46 -4.33
N LEU A 40 14.74 -28.37 -3.31
CA LEU A 40 14.68 -27.30 -2.33
C LEU A 40 15.06 -25.94 -2.94
N VAL A 41 16.12 -25.91 -3.76
CA VAL A 41 16.52 -24.70 -4.51
C VAL A 41 15.43 -24.25 -5.48
N ILE A 42 14.85 -25.18 -6.25
CA ILE A 42 13.75 -24.86 -7.18
C ILE A 42 12.52 -24.32 -6.42
N ARG A 43 12.20 -24.89 -5.26
CA ARG A 43 11.08 -24.43 -4.42
C ARG A 43 11.33 -23.04 -3.83
N GLU A 44 12.55 -22.76 -3.40
CA GLU A 44 12.93 -21.46 -2.87
C GLU A 44 12.86 -20.36 -3.96
N GLU A 45 13.37 -20.66 -5.15
CA GLU A 45 13.28 -19.77 -6.30
C GLU A 45 11.81 -19.52 -6.71
N HIS A 46 11.00 -20.57 -6.71
CA HIS A 46 9.57 -20.47 -6.98
C HIS A 46 8.84 -19.60 -5.94
N MET A 47 9.12 -19.79 -4.65
CA MET A 47 8.55 -18.99 -3.56
C MET A 47 8.99 -17.52 -3.64
N SER A 48 10.25 -17.26 -3.99
CA SER A 48 10.78 -15.91 -4.18
C SER A 48 10.09 -15.21 -5.35
N SER A 49 9.87 -15.92 -6.46
CA SER A 49 9.10 -15.42 -7.60
C SER A 49 7.66 -15.09 -7.22
N GLU A 50 6.98 -16.00 -6.50
CA GLU A 50 5.61 -15.79 -6.03
C GLU A 50 5.50 -14.58 -5.08
N ALA A 51 6.43 -14.45 -4.13
CA ALA A 51 6.51 -13.30 -3.24
C ALA A 51 6.75 -11.98 -4.01
N ARG A 52 7.60 -11.99 -5.03
CA ARG A 52 7.84 -10.84 -5.92
C ARG A 52 6.58 -10.47 -6.70
N LEU A 53 5.90 -11.44 -7.28
CA LEU A 53 4.64 -11.21 -8.01
C LEU A 53 3.59 -10.56 -7.12
N LEU A 54 3.47 -10.99 -5.86
CA LEU A 54 2.54 -10.39 -4.91
C LEU A 54 2.95 -8.98 -4.49
N ALA A 55 4.25 -8.74 -4.29
CA ALA A 55 4.77 -7.39 -4.06
C ALA A 55 4.48 -6.46 -5.25
N ASP A 56 4.66 -6.96 -6.48
CA ASP A 56 4.35 -6.24 -7.71
C ASP A 56 2.85 -5.96 -7.86
N GLN A 57 1.98 -6.91 -7.48
CA GLN A 57 0.53 -6.69 -7.42
C GLN A 57 0.15 -5.61 -6.41
N LEU A 58 0.75 -5.61 -5.22
CA LEU A 58 0.51 -4.57 -4.22
C LEU A 58 1.01 -3.19 -4.70
N SER A 59 2.17 -3.16 -5.34
CA SER A 59 2.72 -1.97 -5.98
C SER A 59 1.77 -1.45 -7.07
N THR A 60 1.27 -2.33 -7.93
CA THR A 60 0.33 -2.01 -9.01
C THR A 60 -1.01 -1.51 -8.48
N PHE A 61 -1.54 -2.11 -7.41
CA PHE A 61 -2.72 -1.61 -6.72
C PHE A 61 -2.51 -0.18 -6.23
N HIS A 62 -1.36 0.08 -5.60
CA HIS A 62 -1.04 1.40 -5.06
C HIS A 62 -0.83 2.46 -6.16
N SER A 63 -0.12 2.13 -7.24
CA SER A 63 0.06 3.02 -8.38
C SER A 63 -1.27 3.30 -9.09
N THR A 64 -2.13 2.29 -9.24
CA THR A 64 -3.45 2.45 -9.84
C THR A 64 -4.34 3.39 -9.02
N LEU A 65 -4.31 3.27 -7.68
CA LEU A 65 -5.01 4.21 -6.80
C LEU A 65 -4.48 5.63 -6.97
N ARG A 66 -3.15 5.79 -6.99
CA ARG A 66 -2.50 7.09 -7.18
C ARG A 66 -2.90 7.73 -8.50
N ASP A 67 -2.76 7.00 -9.60
CA ASP A 67 -3.09 7.49 -10.95
C ASP A 67 -4.58 7.82 -11.09
N SER A 68 -5.44 7.00 -10.50
CA SER A 68 -6.90 7.23 -10.52
C SER A 68 -7.27 8.48 -9.74
N THR A 69 -6.71 8.67 -8.53
CA THR A 69 -6.87 9.90 -7.77
C THR A 69 -6.39 11.10 -8.59
N GLN A 70 -5.23 11.03 -9.24
CA GLN A 70 -4.71 12.12 -10.08
C GLN A 70 -5.62 12.46 -11.25
N ARG A 71 -6.11 11.46 -11.97
CA ARG A 71 -7.05 11.66 -13.08
C ARG A 71 -8.34 12.33 -12.60
N LEU A 72 -8.90 11.86 -11.50
CA LEU A 72 -10.13 12.43 -10.93
C LEU A 72 -9.91 13.83 -10.37
N SER A 73 -8.76 14.12 -9.76
CA SER A 73 -8.38 15.47 -9.36
C SER A 73 -8.32 16.42 -10.53
N GLY A 74 -7.73 16.01 -11.66
CA GLY A 74 -7.73 16.81 -12.88
C GLY A 74 -9.15 17.11 -13.40
N LEU A 75 -10.09 16.18 -13.26
CA LEU A 75 -11.50 16.41 -13.60
C LEU A 75 -12.16 17.41 -12.64
N PHE A 76 -11.90 17.29 -11.34
CA PHE A 76 -12.43 18.22 -10.34
C PHE A 76 -11.86 19.64 -10.53
N GLU A 77 -10.55 19.75 -10.77
CA GLU A 77 -9.86 21.02 -11.05
C GLU A 77 -10.44 21.73 -12.28
N LYS A 78 -10.77 21.00 -13.35
CA LYS A 78 -11.37 21.56 -14.57
C LYS A 78 -12.70 22.28 -14.31
N ARG A 79 -13.46 21.91 -13.27
CA ARG A 79 -14.71 22.61 -12.92
C ARG A 79 -14.47 24.04 -12.46
N PHE A 80 -13.28 24.31 -11.94
CA PHE A 80 -12.85 25.64 -11.49
C PHE A 80 -11.92 26.34 -12.50
N ALA A 81 -11.88 25.87 -13.76
CA ALA A 81 -11.07 26.48 -14.82
C ALA A 81 -11.47 27.94 -15.14
N GLY A 82 -12.68 28.35 -14.74
CA GLY A 82 -13.12 29.75 -14.79
C GLY A 82 -12.38 30.69 -13.82
N GLY A 83 -11.51 30.14 -12.96
CA GLY A 83 -10.79 30.88 -11.93
C GLY A 83 -11.60 31.03 -10.65
N LEU A 84 -10.88 31.11 -9.53
CA LEU A 84 -11.45 31.41 -8.22
C LEU A 84 -10.98 32.78 -7.75
N THR A 85 -11.87 33.49 -7.06
CA THR A 85 -11.59 34.81 -6.49
C THR A 85 -11.81 34.78 -4.99
N LEU A 86 -10.85 35.33 -4.24
CA LEU A 86 -10.91 35.45 -2.79
C LEU A 86 -11.39 36.86 -2.41
N GLN A 87 -12.48 36.95 -1.65
CA GLN A 87 -13.03 38.21 -1.13
C GLN A 87 -12.88 38.22 0.40
N THR A 88 -11.91 38.97 0.90
CA THR A 88 -11.64 39.10 2.35
C THR A 88 -12.56 40.11 3.03
N ASP A 89 -13.18 41.01 2.26
CA ASP A 89 -14.15 42.02 2.68
C ASP A 89 -15.54 41.43 2.92
N LYS A 90 -15.82 40.22 2.40
CA LYS A 90 -17.09 39.51 2.58
C LYS A 90 -16.87 38.17 3.28
N PRO A 91 -16.64 38.16 4.61
CA PRO A 91 -16.45 36.93 5.34
C PRO A 91 -17.74 36.10 5.40
N VAL A 92 -17.60 34.78 5.27
CA VAL A 92 -18.69 33.81 5.39
C VAL A 92 -18.41 32.88 6.58
N ALA A 93 -19.42 32.68 7.42
CA ALA A 93 -19.35 31.74 8.53
C ALA A 93 -19.41 30.29 8.01
N VAL A 94 -18.43 29.48 8.37
CA VAL A 94 -18.36 28.05 8.06
C VAL A 94 -18.14 27.31 9.37
N ALA A 95 -19.14 26.53 9.79
CA ALA A 95 -19.14 25.81 11.07
C ALA A 95 -18.73 26.69 12.27
N GLY A 96 -19.22 27.93 12.33
CA GLY A 96 -18.93 28.89 13.39
C GLY A 96 -17.60 29.64 13.27
N THR A 97 -16.77 29.35 12.25
CA THR A 97 -15.52 30.07 11.97
C THR A 97 -15.71 31.06 10.82
N GLN A 98 -15.26 32.30 10.99
CA GLN A 98 -15.28 33.29 9.89
C GLN A 98 -14.17 32.99 8.89
N THR A 99 -14.56 32.83 7.63
CA THR A 99 -13.65 32.53 6.52
C THR A 99 -13.80 33.59 5.43
N PRO A 100 -12.75 33.90 4.64
CA PRO A 100 -12.93 34.69 3.43
C PRO A 100 -13.93 34.02 2.49
N GLY A 101 -14.70 34.84 1.76
CA GLY A 101 -15.58 34.32 0.72
C GLY A 101 -14.76 33.87 -0.49
N LEU A 102 -14.87 32.60 -0.87
CA LEU A 102 -14.27 32.07 -2.09
C LEU A 102 -15.35 31.95 -3.15
N TYR A 103 -15.13 32.57 -4.31
CA TYR A 103 -16.13 32.67 -5.36
C TYR A 103 -15.66 32.00 -6.64
N LEU A 104 -16.58 31.25 -7.26
CA LEU A 104 -16.49 30.86 -8.66
C LEU A 104 -17.41 31.79 -9.46
N ARG A 105 -16.83 32.73 -10.20
CA ARG A 105 -17.57 33.84 -10.82
C ARG A 105 -18.36 34.61 -9.74
N ASP A 106 -19.69 34.58 -9.79
CA ASP A 106 -20.58 35.28 -8.85
C ASP A 106 -21.13 34.38 -7.74
N THR A 107 -20.79 33.08 -7.73
CA THR A 107 -21.31 32.11 -6.75
C THR A 107 -20.32 31.87 -5.62
N ALA A 108 -20.77 32.04 -4.38
CA ALA A 108 -19.96 31.73 -3.19
C ALA A 108 -19.87 30.21 -3.00
N LEU A 109 -18.67 29.69 -2.82
CA LEU A 109 -18.41 28.26 -2.61
C LEU A 109 -18.49 27.85 -1.14
N ASN A 110 -18.49 28.82 -0.21
CA ASN A 110 -18.57 28.57 1.23
C ASN A 110 -19.95 28.00 1.58
N ASN A 111 -19.99 26.80 2.17
CA ASN A 111 -21.22 26.04 2.45
C ASN A 111 -22.03 25.63 1.21
N ASP A 112 -21.51 25.79 -0.01
CA ASP A 112 -22.12 25.23 -1.22
C ASP A 112 -21.54 23.84 -1.50
N PHE A 113 -22.39 22.81 -1.46
CA PHE A 113 -21.98 21.42 -1.60
C PHE A 113 -22.20 20.84 -3.00
N THR A 114 -22.75 21.63 -3.93
CA THR A 114 -23.17 21.17 -5.26
C THR A 114 -22.03 20.45 -6.00
N GLU A 115 -20.90 21.13 -6.17
CA GLU A 115 -19.74 20.61 -6.91
C GLU A 115 -19.10 19.36 -6.27
N VAL A 116 -19.01 19.34 -4.93
CA VAL A 116 -18.36 18.25 -4.18
C VAL A 116 -19.24 17.01 -4.06
N ASP A 117 -20.57 17.19 -4.02
CA ASP A 117 -21.54 16.11 -3.98
C ASP A 117 -21.77 15.52 -5.37
N GLU A 118 -21.85 16.35 -6.41
CA GLU A 118 -21.89 15.87 -7.78
C GLU A 118 -20.64 15.05 -8.09
N PHE A 119 -19.45 15.55 -7.70
CA PHE A 119 -18.20 14.78 -7.80
C PHE A 119 -18.32 13.40 -7.15
N ARG A 120 -18.83 13.35 -5.91
CA ARG A 120 -18.99 12.11 -5.16
C ARG A 120 -19.96 11.16 -5.83
N SER A 121 -21.09 11.67 -6.33
CA SER A 121 -22.09 10.86 -7.02
C SER A 121 -21.56 10.24 -8.31
N MET A 122 -20.70 10.95 -9.04
CA MET A 122 -20.17 10.50 -10.33
C MET A 122 -18.98 9.55 -10.20
N THR A 123 -18.18 9.68 -9.14
CA THR A 123 -16.85 9.04 -9.07
C THR A 123 -16.70 8.07 -7.90
N ALA A 124 -17.64 8.08 -6.94
CA ALA A 124 -17.52 7.46 -5.62
C ALA A 124 -16.33 7.97 -4.76
N GLY A 125 -15.53 8.92 -5.26
CA GLY A 125 -14.52 9.63 -4.48
C GLY A 125 -15.12 10.76 -3.65
N VAL A 126 -14.38 11.27 -2.68
CA VAL A 126 -14.76 12.47 -1.92
C VAL A 126 -14.00 13.67 -2.45
N ALA A 127 -14.64 14.84 -2.43
CA ALA A 127 -14.04 16.10 -2.82
C ALA A 127 -14.17 17.14 -1.73
N THR A 128 -13.29 18.13 -1.76
CA THR A 128 -13.27 19.23 -0.80
C THR A 128 -12.66 20.48 -1.41
N ILE A 129 -13.20 21.63 -1.01
CA ILE A 129 -12.66 22.95 -1.32
C ILE A 129 -12.22 23.57 0.00
N PHE A 130 -10.94 23.94 0.08
CA PHE A 130 -10.38 24.70 1.19
C PHE A 130 -10.15 26.14 0.76
N VAL A 131 -10.53 27.10 1.60
CA VAL A 131 -10.14 28.50 1.43
C VAL A 131 -8.93 28.80 2.28
N ARG A 132 -8.02 29.62 1.76
CA ARG A 132 -6.90 30.14 2.55
C ARG A 132 -7.35 31.34 3.38
N SER A 133 -7.17 31.25 4.69
CA SER A 133 -7.40 32.32 5.65
C SER A 133 -6.11 32.57 6.43
N GLY A 134 -5.38 33.62 6.07
CA GLY A 134 -4.01 33.84 6.57
C GLY A 134 -3.09 32.68 6.15
N ASP A 135 -2.63 31.92 7.14
CA ASP A 135 -1.79 30.73 6.94
C ASP A 135 -2.58 29.42 7.01
N ASP A 136 -3.89 29.45 7.29
CA ASP A 136 -4.69 28.24 7.37
C ASP A 136 -5.42 27.95 6.07
N PHE A 137 -5.59 26.66 5.78
CA PHE A 137 -6.57 26.18 4.80
C PHE A 137 -7.77 25.63 5.55
N ILE A 138 -8.90 26.33 5.46
CA ILE A 138 -10.14 25.98 6.17
C ILE A 138 -11.09 25.29 5.20
N ARG A 139 -11.66 24.16 5.63
CA ARG A 139 -12.57 23.36 4.81
C ARG A 139 -13.93 24.05 4.66
N ILE A 140 -14.20 24.66 3.50
CA ILE A 140 -15.42 25.45 3.28
C ILE A 140 -16.55 24.69 2.58
N SER A 141 -16.21 23.65 1.83
CA SER A 141 -17.18 22.75 1.18
C SER A 141 -16.58 21.36 1.06
N THR A 142 -17.35 20.32 1.37
CA THR A 142 -16.84 18.95 1.36
C THR A 142 -17.93 17.91 1.26
N SER A 143 -17.68 16.82 0.53
CA SER A 143 -18.48 15.60 0.55
C SER A 143 -17.90 14.51 1.46
N LEU A 144 -16.76 14.78 2.12
CA LEU A 144 -16.17 13.91 3.13
C LEU A 144 -16.99 13.99 4.42
N SER A 145 -17.43 12.82 4.89
CA SER A 145 -18.15 12.66 6.15
C SER A 145 -17.21 12.19 7.26
N LYS A 146 -17.51 12.62 8.49
CA LYS A 146 -16.96 12.07 9.74
C LYS A 146 -17.65 10.74 10.06
N GLN A 147 -17.20 10.09 11.14
CA GLN A 147 -17.76 8.84 11.64
C GLN A 147 -19.24 8.94 12.04
N ASP A 148 -19.67 10.12 12.50
CA ASP A 148 -21.06 10.39 12.87
C ASP A 148 -21.98 10.68 11.65
N GLY A 149 -21.44 10.57 10.43
CA GLY A 149 -22.15 10.86 9.18
C GLY A 149 -22.21 12.34 8.80
N THR A 150 -21.86 13.25 9.71
CA THR A 150 -21.84 14.70 9.43
C THR A 150 -20.65 15.05 8.53
N ARG A 151 -20.74 16.18 7.81
CA ARG A 151 -19.64 16.65 6.96
C ARG A 151 -18.45 17.10 7.79
N ALA A 152 -17.25 16.85 7.29
CA ALA A 152 -15.99 17.31 7.87
C ALA A 152 -15.74 18.83 7.70
N ILE A 153 -16.78 19.63 7.53
CA ILE A 153 -16.70 21.06 7.24
C ILE A 153 -16.13 21.86 8.42
N GLY A 154 -15.43 22.97 8.13
CA GLY A 154 -14.82 23.85 9.12
C GLY A 154 -13.49 23.37 9.70
N THR A 155 -13.07 22.13 9.41
CA THR A 155 -11.76 21.64 9.85
C THR A 155 -10.62 22.34 9.14
N VAL A 156 -9.49 22.52 9.83
CA VAL A 156 -8.27 23.10 9.27
C VAL A 156 -7.36 21.98 8.74
N LEU A 157 -6.72 22.21 7.59
CA LEU A 157 -5.66 21.33 7.09
C LEU A 157 -4.44 21.39 8.02
N ASP A 158 -3.91 20.24 8.42
CA ASP A 158 -2.75 20.18 9.31
C ASP A 158 -1.51 20.83 8.68
N ARG A 159 -1.00 21.87 9.34
CA ARG A 159 0.19 22.63 8.92
C ARG A 159 1.48 21.82 8.97
N LYS A 160 1.53 20.75 9.77
CA LYS A 160 2.70 19.88 9.91
C LYS A 160 2.75 18.77 8.85
N GLY A 161 1.70 18.62 8.06
CA GLY A 161 1.61 17.59 7.03
C GLY A 161 2.34 17.96 5.75
N THR A 162 2.90 16.95 5.06
CA THR A 162 3.56 17.11 3.74
C THR A 162 2.64 17.76 2.69
N ALA A 163 1.33 17.53 2.79
CA ALA A 163 0.35 18.17 1.91
C ALA A 163 0.38 19.71 2.03
N TYR A 164 0.42 20.23 3.26
CA TYR A 164 0.46 21.68 3.51
C TYR A 164 1.76 22.29 3.00
N GLU A 165 2.91 21.65 3.30
CA GLU A 165 4.22 22.10 2.83
C GLU A 165 4.26 22.22 1.30
N ARG A 166 3.79 21.19 0.59
CA ARG A 166 3.73 21.17 -0.88
C ARG A 166 2.77 22.22 -1.43
N LEU A 167 1.59 22.36 -0.82
CA LEU A 167 0.61 23.39 -1.21
C LEU A 167 1.21 24.79 -1.10
N MET A 168 1.91 25.09 -0.01
CA MET A 168 2.56 26.38 0.21
C MET A 168 3.73 26.63 -0.74
N ALA A 169 4.45 25.57 -1.14
CA ALA A 169 5.40 25.62 -2.26
C ALA A 169 4.71 25.73 -3.64
N GLY A 170 3.37 25.69 -3.67
CA GLY A 170 2.59 25.81 -4.88
C GLY A 170 2.63 24.57 -5.78
N GLN A 171 2.89 23.42 -5.18
CA GLN A 171 2.95 22.11 -5.80
C GLN A 171 1.76 21.26 -5.35
N SER A 172 1.21 20.45 -6.25
CA SER A 172 0.23 19.45 -5.86
C SER A 172 0.91 18.32 -5.05
N TYR A 173 0.19 17.75 -4.10
CA TYR A 173 0.63 16.61 -3.32
C TYR A 173 -0.33 15.45 -3.49
N VAL A 174 0.20 14.27 -3.82
CA VAL A 174 -0.57 13.03 -3.89
C VAL A 174 0.01 12.04 -2.89
N GLY A 175 -0.82 11.50 -2.01
CA GLY A 175 -0.36 10.61 -0.96
C GLY A 175 -1.47 9.99 -0.12
N LYS A 176 -1.07 9.02 0.70
CA LYS A 176 -1.94 8.36 1.66
C LYS A 176 -2.31 9.34 2.78
N ALA A 177 -3.57 9.34 3.19
CA ALA A 177 -4.03 10.04 4.38
C ALA A 177 -4.96 9.13 5.18
N VAL A 178 -4.90 9.23 6.50
CA VAL A 178 -5.88 8.61 7.40
C VAL A 178 -6.86 9.72 7.79
N LEU A 179 -8.11 9.59 7.39
CA LEU A 179 -9.16 10.56 7.64
C LEU A 179 -10.33 9.83 8.30
N PHE A 180 -10.65 10.20 9.54
CA PHE A 180 -11.77 9.62 10.29
C PHE A 180 -11.74 8.08 10.36
N ASP A 181 -10.57 7.52 10.69
CA ASP A 181 -10.27 6.07 10.75
C ASP A 181 -10.41 5.30 9.43
N ARG A 182 -10.31 6.02 8.30
CA ARG A 182 -10.33 5.42 6.96
C ARG A 182 -9.11 5.86 6.15
N TYR A 183 -8.61 4.95 5.33
CA TYR A 183 -7.45 5.15 4.48
C TYR A 183 -7.88 5.71 3.11
N TYR A 184 -7.32 6.87 2.77
CA TYR A 184 -7.57 7.55 1.51
C TYR A 184 -6.29 7.71 0.69
N MET A 185 -6.39 7.53 -0.62
CA MET A 185 -5.42 8.07 -1.56
C MET A 185 -5.90 9.45 -1.97
N THR A 186 -5.14 10.46 -1.57
CA THR A 186 -5.57 11.86 -1.66
C THR A 186 -4.68 12.66 -2.59
N GLN A 187 -5.26 13.66 -3.23
CA GLN A 187 -4.52 14.73 -3.88
C GLN A 187 -4.99 16.08 -3.38
N TYR A 188 -4.03 16.95 -3.11
CA TYR A 188 -4.21 18.36 -2.79
C TYR A 188 -3.60 19.19 -3.92
N SER A 189 -4.36 20.12 -4.48
CA SER A 189 -3.92 20.99 -5.57
C SER A 189 -4.10 22.46 -5.17
N PRO A 190 -3.04 23.29 -5.25
CA PRO A 190 -3.13 24.69 -4.90
C PRO A 190 -3.86 25.46 -5.99
N VAL A 191 -4.74 26.39 -5.59
CA VAL A 191 -5.39 27.33 -6.51
C VAL A 191 -4.79 28.71 -6.29
N ARG A 192 -4.40 29.34 -7.40
CA ARG A 192 -3.81 30.68 -7.42
C ARG A 192 -4.79 31.70 -7.97
N ASP A 193 -4.71 32.92 -7.46
CA ASP A 193 -5.37 34.08 -8.07
C ASP A 193 -4.56 34.61 -9.26
N SER A 194 -5.06 35.68 -9.89
CA SER A 194 -4.40 36.37 -11.01
C SER A 194 -3.04 36.99 -10.64
N SER A 195 -2.76 37.20 -9.35
CA SER A 195 -1.46 37.67 -8.85
C SER A 195 -0.46 36.53 -8.61
N GLY A 196 -0.88 35.28 -8.77
CA GLY A 196 -0.07 34.08 -8.51
C GLY A 196 -0.07 33.63 -7.05
N LYS A 197 -0.79 34.32 -6.17
CA LYS A 197 -0.91 33.99 -4.74
C LYS A 197 -1.83 32.78 -4.57
N ILE A 198 -1.41 31.83 -3.73
CA ILE A 198 -2.26 30.69 -3.36
C ILE A 198 -3.39 31.17 -2.45
N ILE A 199 -4.63 30.97 -2.88
CA ILE A 199 -5.85 31.45 -2.21
C ILE A 199 -6.78 30.34 -1.76
N ALA A 200 -6.60 29.13 -2.29
CA ALA A 200 -7.42 27.97 -1.98
C ALA A 200 -6.64 26.68 -2.26
N ALA A 201 -7.18 25.56 -1.79
CA ALA A 201 -6.70 24.23 -2.16
C ALA A 201 -7.89 23.33 -2.49
N LEU A 202 -7.80 22.62 -3.61
CA LEU A 202 -8.74 21.59 -3.99
C LEU A 202 -8.24 20.25 -3.48
N PHE A 203 -9.15 19.44 -2.97
CA PHE A 203 -8.84 18.12 -2.46
C PHE A 203 -9.76 17.08 -3.08
N VAL A 204 -9.17 15.96 -3.46
CA VAL A 204 -9.88 14.73 -3.84
C VAL A 204 -9.29 13.57 -3.05
N GLY A 205 -10.13 12.67 -2.58
CA GLY A 205 -9.74 11.46 -1.89
C GLY A 205 -10.50 10.25 -2.40
N PHE A 206 -9.80 9.13 -2.58
CA PHE A 206 -10.41 7.84 -2.86
C PHE A 206 -10.18 6.91 -1.68
N ASP A 207 -11.26 6.40 -1.12
CA ASP A 207 -11.23 5.47 0.00
C ASP A 207 -10.84 4.07 -0.49
N TYR A 208 -9.82 3.49 0.10
CA TYR A 208 -9.38 2.13 -0.23
C TYR A 208 -9.34 1.21 1.00
N THR A 209 -9.93 1.64 2.13
CA THR A 209 -9.89 0.94 3.43
C THR A 209 -10.33 -0.52 3.30
N ASP A 210 -11.51 -0.75 2.74
CA ASP A 210 -12.11 -2.08 2.68
C ASP A 210 -11.44 -2.99 1.64
N ALA A 211 -10.98 -2.40 0.52
CA ALA A 211 -10.21 -3.09 -0.50
C ALA A 211 -8.85 -3.55 0.05
N GLN A 212 -8.13 -2.68 0.75
CA GLN A 212 -6.87 -3.03 1.40
C GLN A 212 -7.08 -4.07 2.50
N LYS A 213 -8.13 -3.92 3.33
CA LYS A 213 -8.44 -4.92 4.36
C LYS A 213 -8.65 -6.30 3.75
N THR A 214 -9.45 -6.38 2.68
CA THR A 214 -9.70 -7.63 1.95
C THR A 214 -8.41 -8.21 1.38
N GLN A 215 -7.55 -7.38 0.78
CA GLN A 215 -6.25 -7.81 0.27
C GLN A 215 -5.37 -8.39 1.39
N PHE A 216 -5.30 -7.72 2.53
CA PHE A 216 -4.52 -8.19 3.69
C PHE A 216 -5.10 -9.46 4.31
N ASP A 217 -6.42 -9.60 4.39
CA ASP A 217 -7.06 -10.81 4.90
C ASP A 217 -6.82 -12.01 3.96
N ASN A 218 -6.85 -11.80 2.64
CA ASN A 218 -6.46 -12.83 1.67
C ASN A 218 -5.00 -13.27 1.87
N LEU A 219 -4.07 -12.32 2.06
CA LEU A 219 -2.67 -12.64 2.32
C LEU A 219 -2.45 -13.38 3.64
N LYS A 220 -3.20 -13.06 4.70
CA LYS A 220 -3.16 -13.81 5.97
C LYS A 220 -3.63 -15.26 5.82
N SER A 221 -4.61 -15.48 4.94
CA SER A 221 -5.16 -16.82 4.68
C SER A 221 -4.25 -17.67 3.79
N PHE A 222 -3.38 -17.04 3.00
CA PHE A 222 -2.49 -17.70 2.08
C PHE A 222 -1.42 -18.54 2.81
N ARG A 223 -1.26 -19.79 2.36
CA ARG A 223 -0.33 -20.77 2.96
C ARG A 223 0.58 -21.38 1.91
N ILE A 224 1.85 -21.48 2.27
CA ILE A 224 2.88 -22.15 1.46
C ILE A 224 3.23 -23.46 2.15
N GLY A 225 2.77 -24.58 1.60
CA GLY A 225 2.85 -25.88 2.27
C GLY A 225 2.08 -25.89 3.60
N SER A 226 2.59 -26.64 4.58
CA SER A 226 1.92 -26.80 5.89
C SER A 226 2.24 -25.69 6.90
N THR A 227 3.35 -24.98 6.74
CA THR A 227 3.87 -24.04 7.75
C THR A 227 4.24 -22.66 7.20
N GLY A 228 4.40 -22.52 5.89
CA GLY A 228 4.78 -21.25 5.27
C GLY A 228 3.61 -20.28 5.13
N SER A 229 3.94 -18.99 5.12
CA SER A 229 3.00 -17.89 4.94
C SER A 229 3.72 -16.66 4.41
N LEU A 230 2.97 -15.72 3.87
CA LEU A 230 3.48 -14.40 3.54
C LEU A 230 3.31 -13.45 4.72
N ALA A 231 4.17 -12.43 4.76
CA ALA A 231 4.12 -11.40 5.78
C ALA A 231 4.41 -10.02 5.17
N LEU A 232 3.75 -9.00 5.70
CA LEU A 232 3.93 -7.60 5.32
C LEU A 232 4.25 -6.79 6.56
N LEU A 233 5.40 -6.12 6.53
CA LEU A 233 5.89 -5.20 7.55
C LEU A 233 5.91 -3.80 6.94
N ASP A 234 5.38 -2.81 7.65
CA ASP A 234 5.50 -1.42 7.21
C ASP A 234 6.85 -0.80 7.58
N GLU A 235 7.10 0.41 7.10
CA GLU A 235 8.35 1.16 7.35
C GLU A 235 8.58 1.49 8.84
N LYS A 236 7.54 1.41 9.68
CA LYS A 236 7.61 1.65 11.12
C LYS A 236 7.86 0.37 11.91
N GLY A 237 8.03 -0.76 11.24
CA GLY A 237 8.19 -2.07 11.88
C GLY A 237 6.88 -2.64 12.42
N THR A 238 5.74 -2.16 11.94
CA THR A 238 4.41 -2.67 12.31
C THR A 238 3.97 -3.73 11.31
N TRP A 239 3.49 -4.88 11.81
CA TRP A 239 2.95 -5.93 10.96
C TRP A 239 1.59 -5.53 10.40
N LEU A 240 1.50 -5.42 9.07
CA LEU A 240 0.24 -5.29 8.34
C LEU A 240 -0.37 -6.68 8.08
N VAL A 241 0.50 -7.66 7.79
CA VAL A 241 0.16 -9.09 7.71
C VAL A 241 1.24 -9.84 8.49
N PRO A 242 0.93 -10.41 9.66
CA PRO A 242 1.92 -11.12 10.46
C PRO A 242 2.24 -12.50 9.84
N PRO A 243 3.49 -12.98 9.95
CA PRO A 243 3.84 -14.34 9.57
C PRO A 243 3.10 -15.34 10.45
N ALA A 244 2.62 -16.42 9.86
CA ALA A 244 1.83 -17.42 10.56
C ALA A 244 2.67 -18.26 11.52
N GLY A 245 2.08 -18.62 12.67
CA GLY A 245 2.71 -19.50 13.66
C GLY A 245 3.76 -18.82 14.54
N ILE A 246 4.06 -17.53 14.35
CA ILE A 246 4.99 -16.78 15.19
C ILE A 246 4.29 -16.30 16.47
N LYS A 247 4.84 -16.67 17.63
CA LYS A 247 4.35 -16.26 18.96
C LYS A 247 4.84 -14.87 19.39
N SER A 248 6.05 -14.48 18.97
CA SER A 248 6.65 -13.17 19.26
C SER A 248 6.78 -12.34 17.98
N LEU A 249 5.76 -11.53 17.72
CA LEU A 249 5.73 -10.68 16.52
C LEU A 249 6.77 -9.55 16.59
N ASP A 250 7.02 -9.00 17.78
CA ASP A 250 8.00 -7.91 17.95
C ASP A 250 9.44 -8.39 17.70
N GLY A 251 9.78 -9.58 18.20
CA GLY A 251 11.07 -10.20 17.92
C GLY A 251 11.27 -10.49 16.43
N ALA A 252 10.22 -10.96 15.76
CA ALA A 252 10.24 -11.21 14.32
C ALA A 252 10.37 -9.91 13.51
N ALA A 253 9.68 -8.83 13.90
CA ALA A 253 9.79 -7.53 13.23
C ALA A 253 11.22 -7.00 13.26
N LYS A 254 11.87 -7.08 14.43
CA LYS A 254 13.27 -6.67 14.59
C LYS A 254 14.22 -7.52 13.74
N ALA A 255 14.07 -8.83 13.76
CA ALA A 255 14.91 -9.73 12.95
C ALA A 255 14.78 -9.47 11.44
N VAL A 256 13.56 -9.20 10.96
CA VAL A 256 13.32 -8.86 9.55
C VAL A 256 13.87 -7.49 9.18
N ALA A 257 13.71 -6.48 10.05
CA ALA A 257 14.29 -5.15 9.84
C ALA A 257 15.83 -5.21 9.77
N ASP A 258 16.46 -6.00 10.64
CA ASP A 258 17.90 -6.25 10.61
C ASP A 258 18.33 -6.95 9.31
N LEU A 259 17.53 -7.90 8.81
CA LEU A 259 17.77 -8.57 7.52
C LEU A 259 17.64 -7.62 6.32
N ALA A 260 16.60 -6.78 6.31
CA ALA A 260 16.33 -5.83 5.23
C ALA A 260 17.43 -4.76 5.11
N SER A 261 18.15 -4.46 6.19
CA SER A 261 19.33 -3.58 6.18
C SER A 261 20.56 -4.18 5.45
N LYS A 262 20.52 -5.48 5.10
CA LYS A 262 21.58 -6.22 4.38
C LYS A 262 21.02 -6.98 3.17
N PRO A 263 20.51 -6.29 2.14
CA PRO A 263 19.92 -6.95 0.98
C PRO A 263 20.98 -7.78 0.24
N GLY A 264 20.75 -9.09 0.11
CA GLY A 264 21.57 -9.99 -0.73
C GLY A 264 22.41 -11.07 0.00
N LYS A 265 22.30 -11.26 1.32
CA LYS A 265 23.01 -12.33 2.05
C LYS A 265 22.13 -13.18 2.97
N ALA A 266 20.85 -13.36 2.64
CA ALA A 266 20.03 -14.35 3.32
C ALA A 266 20.28 -15.71 2.64
N GLN A 267 21.22 -16.49 3.17
CA GLN A 267 21.19 -17.94 3.01
C GLN A 267 20.15 -18.47 4.01
N PHE A 268 19.13 -19.15 3.50
CA PHE A 268 18.23 -19.96 4.32
C PHE A 268 18.93 -21.25 4.76
#